data_AF-A0A086QT21-F1
#
_entry.id   AF-A0A086QT21-F1
#
_cell.length_a   1.000
_cell.length_b   1.000
_cell.length_c   1.000
_cell.angle_alpha   90.00
_cell.angle_beta   90.00
_cell.angle_gamma   90.00
#
_symmetry.space_group_name_H-M   'P 1'
#
loop_
_entity.id
_entity.type
_entity.pdbx_description
1 polymer ?
#
loop_
_entity_poly.entity_id
_entity_poly.type
_entity_poly.pdbx_seq_one_letter_code
_entity_poly.pdbx_strand_id
1 'polypeptide(L)'
;IIELFNACAAAGDKKGVDKYKFINRALKWSRTPQAPFGHVRLHRAAADAYWKERRYGLCQGHLIYCRDPEALSQMLKEWQATGYLSERPFFWLRLVLILLCLRDTETAEKLLDSSGENWNSFEVPAPLQLAYLLVCACKYKSGKLFDLLKQKYHLVLRRDPTFAKYMDEIEKRAIGRIQRPSTGLASLFSSLMAGLTADDEA
;
A
#
# COMPACT_ATOMS: atom_id res chain seq x y z
N ILE A 1 -19.50 -15.63 -5.97
CA ILE A 1 -19.22 -14.25 -5.48
C ILE A 1 -18.53 -13.40 -6.55
N ILE A 2 -17.34 -13.78 -7.04
CA ILE A 2 -16.62 -12.97 -8.05
C ILE A 2 -17.43 -12.82 -9.35
N GLU A 3 -18.08 -13.89 -9.81
CA GLU A 3 -18.99 -13.82 -10.96
C GLU A 3 -20.15 -12.85 -10.74
N LEU A 4 -20.76 -12.85 -9.56
CA LEU A 4 -21.81 -11.90 -9.19
C LEU A 4 -21.27 -10.46 -9.15
N PHE A 5 -20.07 -10.25 -8.61
CA PHE A 5 -19.42 -8.94 -8.62
C PHE A 5 -19.16 -8.44 -10.05
N ASN A 6 -18.65 -9.29 -10.94
CA ASN A 6 -18.42 -8.95 -12.34
C ASN A 6 -19.74 -8.66 -13.07
N ALA A 7 -20.81 -9.39 -12.76
CA ALA A 7 -22.14 -9.12 -13.30
C ALA A 7 -22.70 -7.77 -12.81
N CYS A 8 -22.51 -7.41 -11.54
CA CYS A 8 -22.83 -6.08 -11.02
C CYS A 8 -22.00 -4.99 -11.71
N ALA A 9 -20.70 -5.23 -11.93
CA ALA A 9 -19.82 -4.29 -12.62
C ALA A 9 -20.24 -4.03 -14.07
N ALA A 10 -20.74 -5.05 -14.78
CA ALA A 10 -21.21 -4.96 -16.15
C ALA A 10 -22.61 -4.34 -16.28
N ALA A 11 -23.46 -4.44 -15.25
CA ALA A 11 -24.84 -3.94 -15.29
C ALA A 11 -24.97 -2.42 -15.18
N GLY A 12 -23.93 -1.72 -14.71
CA GLY A 12 -23.98 -0.30 -14.35
C GLY A 12 -24.98 0.00 -13.22
N ASP A 13 -25.14 1.28 -12.83
CA ASP A 13 -26.05 1.71 -11.75
C ASP A 13 -27.54 1.39 -12.00
N LYS A 14 -27.88 0.87 -13.18
CA LYS A 14 -29.25 0.59 -13.64
C LYS A 14 -29.99 -0.48 -12.81
N LYS A 15 -29.36 -1.12 -11.82
CA LYS A 15 -29.96 -2.16 -10.96
C LYS A 15 -29.84 -1.91 -9.45
N GLY A 16 -29.37 -0.75 -9.01
CA GLY A 16 -29.36 -0.36 -7.59
C GLY A 16 -28.44 -1.17 -6.66
N VAL A 17 -27.58 -2.05 -7.19
CA VAL A 17 -26.55 -2.75 -6.41
C VAL A 17 -25.19 -2.17 -6.75
N ASP A 18 -24.70 -1.33 -5.85
CA ASP A 18 -23.34 -0.82 -5.89
C ASP A 18 -22.35 -1.99 -5.72
N LYS A 19 -21.55 -2.22 -6.78
CA LYS A 19 -20.58 -3.31 -6.86
C LYS A 19 -19.50 -3.20 -5.79
N TYR A 20 -19.12 -1.99 -5.38
CA TYR A 20 -18.09 -1.76 -4.37
C TYR A 20 -18.65 -1.99 -2.97
N LYS A 21 -19.90 -1.60 -2.71
CA LYS A 21 -20.62 -2.01 -1.48
C LYS A 21 -20.77 -3.53 -1.40
N PHE A 22 -21.05 -4.20 -2.53
CA PHE A 22 -21.11 -5.67 -2.58
C PHE A 22 -19.76 -6.32 -2.25
N ILE A 23 -18.68 -5.94 -2.94
CA ILE A 23 -17.37 -6.57 -2.73
C ILE A 23 -16.80 -6.27 -1.33
N ASN A 24 -17.09 -5.09 -0.77
CA ASN A 24 -16.69 -4.72 0.60
C ASN A 24 -17.42 -5.58 1.64
N ARG A 25 -18.71 -5.90 1.44
CA ARG A 25 -19.42 -6.87 2.29
C ARG A 25 -18.87 -8.28 2.14
N ALA A 26 -18.57 -8.71 0.92
CA ALA A 26 -17.96 -10.01 0.66
C ALA A 26 -16.58 -10.15 1.32
N LEU A 27 -15.76 -9.09 1.28
CA LEU A 27 -14.47 -9.04 1.97
C LEU A 27 -14.62 -9.20 3.48
N LYS A 28 -15.54 -8.46 4.10
CA LYS A 28 -15.86 -8.60 5.53
C LYS A 28 -16.30 -10.02 5.88
N TRP A 29 -17.20 -10.61 5.08
CA TRP A 29 -17.68 -11.99 5.26
C TRP A 29 -16.55 -13.02 5.13
N SER A 30 -15.59 -12.79 4.24
CA SER A 30 -14.51 -13.72 3.94
C SER A 30 -13.34 -13.72 4.93
N ARG A 31 -13.41 -12.95 6.02
CA ARG A 31 -12.32 -12.83 7.00
C ARG A 31 -12.14 -14.14 7.76
N THR A 32 -10.89 -14.57 7.89
CA THR A 32 -10.48 -15.74 8.69
C THR A 32 -9.23 -15.40 9.49
N PRO A 33 -8.79 -16.22 10.47
CA PRO A 33 -7.52 -16.00 11.15
C PRO A 33 -6.31 -15.95 10.18
N GLN A 34 -6.37 -16.68 9.08
CA GLN A 34 -5.34 -16.69 8.02
C GLN A 34 -5.49 -15.53 7.03
N ALA A 35 -6.69 -14.96 6.92
CA ALA A 35 -7.01 -13.84 6.03
C ALA A 35 -7.77 -12.73 6.80
N PRO A 36 -7.13 -12.03 7.75
CA PRO A 36 -7.80 -11.08 8.63
C PRO A 36 -8.38 -9.86 7.91
N PHE A 37 -7.90 -9.57 6.70
CA PHE A 37 -8.37 -8.46 5.88
C PHE A 37 -9.41 -8.87 4.81
N GLY A 38 -9.66 -10.17 4.66
CA GLY A 38 -10.52 -10.73 3.63
C GLY A 38 -9.73 -11.59 2.64
N HIS A 39 -10.45 -12.39 1.86
CA HIS A 39 -9.86 -13.37 0.95
C HIS A 39 -9.16 -12.70 -0.24
N VAL A 40 -7.94 -13.15 -0.56
CA VAL A 40 -7.07 -12.55 -1.59
C VAL A 40 -7.72 -12.41 -2.96
N ARG A 41 -8.51 -13.42 -3.39
CA ARG A 41 -9.22 -13.37 -4.68
C ARG A 41 -10.29 -12.26 -4.75
N LEU A 42 -10.86 -11.85 -3.62
CA LEU A 42 -11.82 -10.74 -3.57
C LEU A 42 -11.09 -9.40 -3.64
N HIS A 43 -9.94 -9.27 -2.97
CA HIS A 43 -9.05 -8.12 -3.15
C HIS A 43 -8.61 -7.97 -4.60
N ARG A 44 -8.21 -9.07 -5.25
CA ARG A 44 -7.85 -9.06 -6.68
C ARG A 44 -8.99 -8.54 -7.55
N ALA A 45 -10.19 -9.10 -7.39
CA ALA A 45 -11.34 -8.68 -8.19
C ALA A 45 -11.67 -7.18 -8.00
N ALA A 46 -11.61 -6.68 -6.76
CA ALA A 46 -11.82 -5.25 -6.48
C ALA A 46 -10.71 -4.38 -7.09
N ALA A 47 -9.44 -4.79 -6.92
CA ALA A 47 -8.29 -4.11 -7.49
C ALA A 47 -8.39 -3.98 -9.02
N ASP A 48 -8.69 -5.07 -9.71
CA ASP A 48 -8.81 -5.10 -11.17
C ASP A 48 -9.94 -4.18 -11.66
N ALA A 49 -11.06 -4.11 -10.91
CA ALA A 49 -12.15 -3.19 -11.21
C ALA A 49 -11.73 -1.73 -11.05
N TYR A 50 -11.11 -1.36 -9.92
CA TYR A 50 -10.61 0.00 -9.70
C TYR A 50 -9.51 0.40 -10.69
N TRP A 51 -8.65 -0.54 -11.10
CA TRP A 51 -7.61 -0.28 -12.08
C TRP A 51 -8.20 0.05 -13.44
N LYS A 52 -9.20 -0.72 -13.91
CA LYS A 52 -9.91 -0.43 -15.17
C LYS A 52 -10.54 0.97 -15.18
N GLU A 53 -10.95 1.47 -14.02
CA GLU A 53 -11.50 2.81 -13.81
C GLU A 53 -10.43 3.89 -13.55
N ARG A 54 -9.14 3.54 -13.58
CA ARG A 54 -8.00 4.42 -13.25
C ARG A 54 -8.08 5.03 -11.84
N ARG A 55 -8.81 4.38 -10.92
CA ARG A 55 -8.89 4.74 -9.49
C ARG A 55 -7.73 4.09 -8.74
N TYR A 56 -6.51 4.52 -9.07
CA TYR A 56 -5.28 3.87 -8.63
C TYR A 56 -5.10 3.81 -7.11
N GLY A 57 -5.49 4.85 -6.37
CA GLY A 57 -5.43 4.82 -4.91
C GLY A 57 -6.28 3.71 -4.28
N LEU A 58 -7.45 3.45 -4.86
CA LEU A 58 -8.34 2.40 -4.41
C LEU A 58 -7.86 1.02 -4.88
N CYS A 59 -7.34 0.95 -6.10
CA CYS A 59 -6.65 -0.23 -6.62
C CYS A 59 -5.50 -0.65 -5.69
N GLN A 60 -4.61 0.27 -5.34
CA GLN A 60 -3.51 0.05 -4.39
C GLN A 60 -4.04 -0.49 -3.05
N GLY A 61 -5.11 0.11 -2.52
CA GLY A 61 -5.72 -0.31 -1.26
C GLY A 61 -6.16 -1.77 -1.23
N HIS A 62 -6.42 -2.39 -2.39
CA HIS A 62 -6.68 -3.82 -2.49
C HIS A 62 -5.44 -4.64 -2.89
N LEU A 63 -4.61 -4.16 -3.82
CA LEU A 63 -3.42 -4.90 -4.30
C LEU A 63 -2.39 -5.19 -3.22
N ILE A 64 -2.25 -4.33 -2.20
CA ILE A 64 -1.32 -4.59 -1.08
C ILE A 64 -1.60 -5.89 -0.32
N TYR A 65 -2.80 -6.46 -0.44
CA TYR A 65 -3.16 -7.75 0.15
C TYR A 65 -2.96 -8.94 -0.79
N CYS A 66 -2.58 -8.68 -2.05
CA CYS A 66 -2.43 -9.71 -3.06
C CYS A 66 -1.04 -10.34 -3.16
N ARG A 67 -0.02 -9.75 -2.50
CA ARG A 67 1.39 -10.20 -2.55
C ARG A 67 1.90 -10.40 -3.98
N ASP A 68 1.57 -9.46 -4.85
CA ASP A 68 1.89 -9.48 -6.28
C ASP A 68 2.68 -8.20 -6.62
N PRO A 69 4.02 -8.26 -6.50
CA PRO A 69 4.87 -7.11 -6.74
C PRO A 69 4.82 -6.65 -8.20
N GLU A 70 4.58 -7.55 -9.15
CA GLU A 70 4.45 -7.24 -10.58
C GLU A 70 3.22 -6.35 -10.83
N ALA A 71 2.04 -6.77 -10.34
CA ALA A 71 0.82 -5.99 -10.46
C ALA A 71 0.93 -4.63 -9.73
N LEU A 72 1.54 -4.62 -8.55
CA LEU A 72 1.79 -3.38 -7.82
C LEU A 72 2.71 -2.44 -8.61
N SER A 73 3.80 -2.95 -9.20
CA SER A 73 4.74 -2.17 -10.01
C SER A 73 4.08 -1.58 -11.25
N GLN A 74 3.30 -2.39 -11.98
CA GLN A 74 2.62 -1.92 -13.18
C GLN A 74 1.57 -0.85 -12.84
N MET A 75 0.77 -1.07 -11.80
CA MET A 75 -0.20 -0.08 -11.31
C MET A 75 0.50 1.23 -10.92
N LEU A 76 1.61 1.13 -10.20
CA LEU A 76 2.36 2.29 -9.73
C LEU A 76 3.00 3.06 -10.88
N LYS A 77 3.52 2.37 -11.91
CA LYS A 77 4.10 2.99 -13.11
C LYS A 77 3.06 3.77 -13.92
N GLU A 78 1.85 3.23 -14.03
CA GLU A 78 0.73 3.96 -14.63
C GLU A 78 0.30 5.16 -13.77
N TRP A 79 0.21 4.98 -12.45
CA TRP A 79 -0.25 6.04 -11.56
C TRP A 79 0.75 7.20 -11.47
N GLN A 80 2.05 6.93 -11.32
CA GLN A 80 3.06 8.00 -11.24
C GLN A 80 3.17 8.82 -12.55
N ALA A 81 2.71 8.27 -13.67
CA ALA A 81 2.68 8.99 -14.95
C ALA A 81 1.62 10.10 -14.96
N THR A 82 0.60 10.03 -14.09
CA THR A 82 -0.42 11.08 -13.94
C THR A 82 -0.03 12.16 -12.92
N GLY A 83 1.02 11.92 -12.11
CA GLY A 83 1.51 12.84 -11.09
C GLY A 83 2.66 13.73 -11.56
N TYR A 84 3.07 14.67 -10.70
CA TYR A 84 4.21 15.54 -10.97
C TYR A 84 5.53 14.76 -11.00
N LEU A 85 6.47 15.17 -11.85
CA LEU A 85 7.79 14.54 -11.96
C LEU A 85 8.52 14.44 -10.61
N SER A 86 8.46 15.51 -9.81
CA SER A 86 9.06 15.57 -8.48
C SER A 86 8.42 14.63 -7.47
N GLU A 87 7.19 14.16 -7.72
CA GLU A 87 6.46 13.25 -6.84
C GLU A 87 6.67 11.78 -7.19
N ARG A 88 7.14 11.45 -8.40
CA ARG A 88 7.29 10.06 -8.85
C ARG A 88 8.04 9.18 -7.84
N PRO A 89 9.19 9.57 -7.26
CA PRO A 89 9.87 8.74 -6.26
C PRO A 89 9.06 8.52 -4.97
N PHE A 90 8.14 9.44 -4.64
CA PHE A 90 7.29 9.35 -3.45
C PHE A 90 6.14 8.34 -3.60
N PHE A 91 5.71 8.03 -4.83
CA PHE A 91 4.75 6.94 -5.08
C PHE A 91 5.33 5.60 -4.59
N TRP A 92 6.60 5.33 -4.94
CA TRP A 92 7.32 4.14 -4.51
C TRP A 92 7.55 4.12 -2.99
N LEU A 93 8.05 5.23 -2.43
CA LEU A 93 8.27 5.33 -0.99
C LEU A 93 6.97 5.07 -0.21
N ARG A 94 5.85 5.68 -0.61
CA ARG A 94 4.56 5.49 0.06
C ARG A 94 4.12 4.03 0.02
N LEU A 95 4.20 3.37 -1.13
CA LEU A 95 3.81 1.97 -1.26
C LEU A 95 4.71 1.05 -0.43
N VAL A 96 6.02 1.26 -0.44
CA VAL A 96 6.97 0.49 0.39
C VAL A 96 6.66 0.68 1.87
N LEU A 97 6.39 1.90 2.34
CA LEU A 97 6.03 2.15 3.74
C LEU A 97 4.75 1.39 4.14
N ILE A 98 3.74 1.35 3.28
CA ILE A 98 2.49 0.60 3.52
C ILE A 98 2.77 -0.91 3.62
N LEU A 99 3.55 -1.47 2.69
CA LEU A 99 3.92 -2.90 2.71
C LEU A 99 4.72 -3.25 3.97
N LEU A 100 5.64 -2.40 4.39
CA LEU A 100 6.41 -2.58 5.64
C LEU A 100 5.52 -2.50 6.89
N CYS A 101 4.49 -1.64 6.91
CA CYS A 101 3.47 -1.64 7.97
C CYS A 101 2.71 -2.97 8.06
N LEU A 102 2.50 -3.63 6.91
CA LEU A 102 1.91 -4.96 6.81
C LEU A 102 2.89 -6.10 7.12
N ARG A 103 4.17 -5.79 7.41
CA ARG A 103 5.27 -6.76 7.56
C ARG A 103 5.53 -7.59 6.30
N ASP A 104 5.19 -7.05 5.13
CA ASP A 104 5.42 -7.68 3.84
C ASP A 104 6.72 -7.18 3.21
N THR A 105 7.83 -7.50 3.86
CA THR A 105 9.17 -7.09 3.42
C THR A 105 9.56 -7.74 2.09
N GLU A 106 9.09 -8.97 1.84
CA GLU A 106 9.39 -9.70 0.60
C GLU A 106 8.75 -9.03 -0.63
N THR A 107 7.47 -8.66 -0.54
CA THR A 107 6.81 -7.94 -1.65
C THR A 107 7.43 -6.56 -1.84
N ALA A 108 7.79 -5.87 -0.76
CA ALA A 108 8.45 -4.56 -0.84
C ALA A 108 9.83 -4.62 -1.52
N GLU A 109 10.62 -5.66 -1.25
CA GLU A 109 11.92 -5.89 -1.89
C GLU A 109 11.75 -6.13 -3.39
N LYS A 110 10.91 -7.11 -3.78
CA LYS A 110 10.64 -7.43 -5.20
C LYS A 110 10.04 -6.26 -5.96
N LEU A 111 9.20 -5.45 -5.31
CA LEU A 111 8.67 -4.22 -5.89
C LEU A 111 9.82 -3.27 -6.26
N LEU A 112 10.78 -3.04 -5.37
CA LEU A 112 11.90 -2.14 -5.64
C LEU A 112 12.82 -2.66 -6.75
N ASP A 113 13.01 -3.97 -6.89
CA ASP A 113 13.77 -4.55 -8.00
C ASP A 113 13.15 -4.19 -9.37
N SER A 114 11.82 -4.05 -9.41
CA SER A 114 11.09 -3.67 -10.63
C SER A 114 11.14 -2.19 -11.00
N SER A 115 11.74 -1.34 -10.15
CA SER A 115 11.86 0.11 -10.38
C SER A 115 12.80 0.45 -11.54
N GLY A 116 13.78 -0.41 -11.82
CA GLY A 116 14.83 -0.18 -12.82
C GLY A 116 15.97 0.72 -12.32
N GLU A 117 15.99 1.06 -11.04
CA GLU A 117 17.04 1.88 -10.44
C GLU A 117 18.36 1.11 -10.31
N ASN A 118 19.47 1.81 -10.55
CA ASN A 118 20.80 1.30 -10.21
C ASN A 118 21.11 1.69 -8.76
N TRP A 119 20.88 0.78 -7.82
CA TRP A 119 21.11 1.02 -6.38
C TRP A 119 22.56 1.31 -5.98
N ASN A 120 23.53 1.10 -6.89
CA ASN A 120 24.93 1.50 -6.69
C ASN A 120 25.23 2.94 -7.18
N SER A 121 24.27 3.60 -7.83
CA SER A 121 24.41 4.98 -8.32
C SER A 121 24.10 5.99 -7.23
N PHE A 122 24.83 7.11 -7.22
CA PHE A 122 24.52 8.27 -6.38
C PHE A 122 23.34 9.09 -6.90
N GLU A 123 22.86 8.81 -8.11
CA GLU A 123 21.78 9.55 -8.77
C GLU A 123 20.38 9.09 -8.34
N VAL A 124 20.27 7.96 -7.63
CA VAL A 124 18.99 7.44 -7.16
C VAL A 124 18.29 8.51 -6.32
N PRO A 125 17.01 8.85 -6.58
CA PRO A 125 16.31 9.86 -5.79
C PRO A 125 16.24 9.51 -4.29
N ALA A 126 16.42 10.51 -3.42
CA ALA A 126 16.43 10.30 -1.97
C ALA A 126 15.21 9.51 -1.41
N PRO A 127 13.96 9.69 -1.91
CA PRO A 127 12.83 8.86 -1.47
C PRO A 127 12.98 7.38 -1.81
N LEU A 128 13.57 7.05 -2.96
CA LEU A 128 13.84 5.67 -3.37
C LEU A 128 15.00 5.06 -2.58
N GLN A 129 16.07 5.83 -2.34
CA GLN A 129 17.15 5.40 -1.45
C GLN A 129 16.61 5.07 -0.05
N LEU A 130 15.73 5.93 0.50
CA LEU A 130 15.08 5.67 1.79
C LEU A 130 14.23 4.40 1.75
N ALA A 131 13.43 4.20 0.71
CA ALA A 131 12.59 3.02 0.56
C ALA A 131 13.44 1.72 0.58
N TYR A 132 14.50 1.68 -0.22
CA TYR A 132 15.45 0.55 -0.26
C TYR A 132 16.09 0.29 1.11
N LEU A 133 16.64 1.32 1.74
CA LEU A 133 17.32 1.16 3.02
C LEU A 133 16.37 0.78 4.17
N LEU A 134 15.10 1.20 4.11
CA LEU A 134 14.07 0.77 5.06
C LEU A 134 13.72 -0.70 4.89
N VAL A 135 13.62 -1.20 3.65
CA VAL A 135 13.46 -2.63 3.37
C VAL A 135 14.64 -3.40 3.97
N CYS A 136 15.88 -2.94 3.78
CA CYS A 136 17.06 -3.56 4.41
C CYS A 136 16.98 -3.53 5.94
N ALA A 137 16.63 -2.38 6.54
CA ALA A 137 16.51 -2.25 7.99
C ALA A 137 15.49 -3.25 8.58
N CYS A 138 14.35 -3.43 7.91
CA CYS A 138 13.33 -4.41 8.30
C CYS A 138 13.80 -5.86 8.07
N LYS A 139 14.40 -6.16 6.92
CA LYS A 139 14.90 -7.49 6.55
C LYS A 139 15.94 -8.01 7.55
N TYR A 140 16.88 -7.15 7.94
CA TYR A 140 17.96 -7.48 8.88
C TYR A 140 17.64 -7.11 10.33
N LYS A 141 16.43 -6.63 10.61
CA LYS A 141 15.99 -6.14 11.94
C LYS A 141 16.99 -5.14 12.56
N SER A 142 17.64 -4.33 11.72
CA SER A 142 18.66 -3.38 12.14
C SER A 142 18.03 -2.08 12.58
N GLY A 143 17.70 -1.98 13.86
CA GLY A 143 17.15 -0.74 14.38
C GLY A 143 18.16 0.41 14.44
N LYS A 144 19.47 0.12 14.48
CA LYS A 144 20.52 1.16 14.32
C LYS A 144 20.43 1.83 12.95
N LEU A 145 20.26 1.04 11.88
CA LEU A 145 20.03 1.56 10.54
C LEU A 145 18.72 2.34 10.50
N PHE A 146 17.65 1.81 11.07
CA PHE A 146 16.36 2.50 11.13
C PHE A 146 16.44 3.90 11.78
N ASP A 147 17.15 4.04 12.91
CA ASP A 147 17.35 5.32 13.57
C ASP A 147 18.17 6.31 12.73
N LEU A 148 19.23 5.81 12.08
CA LEU A 148 20.03 6.61 11.15
C LEU A 148 19.18 7.12 9.98
N LEU A 149 18.29 6.28 9.43
CA LEU A 149 17.41 6.67 8.33
C LEU A 149 16.41 7.75 8.76
N LYS A 150 15.81 7.63 9.95
CA LYS A 150 14.93 8.68 10.52
C LYS A 150 15.64 10.04 10.57
N GLN A 151 16.90 10.05 11.00
CA GLN A 151 17.70 11.27 11.11
C GLN A 151 18.09 11.83 9.73
N LYS A 152 18.71 10.99 8.88
CA LYS A 152 19.27 11.41 7.60
C LYS A 152 18.21 11.82 6.58
N TYR A 153 17.06 11.17 6.59
CA TYR A 153 15.96 11.42 5.65
C TYR A 153 14.78 12.19 6.26
N HIS A 154 14.97 12.90 7.37
CA HIS A 154 13.88 13.61 8.04
C HIS A 154 13.16 14.62 7.13
N LEU A 155 13.85 15.26 6.18
CA LEU A 155 13.22 16.17 5.20
C LEU A 155 12.30 15.42 4.22
N VAL A 156 12.71 14.23 3.77
CA VAL A 156 11.88 13.36 2.92
C VAL A 156 10.65 12.89 3.70
N LEU A 157 10.84 12.48 4.96
CA LEU A 157 9.77 12.02 5.84
C LEU A 157 8.76 13.13 6.20
N ARG A 158 9.21 14.39 6.31
CA ARG A 158 8.34 15.54 6.59
C ARG A 158 7.52 16.01 5.38
N ARG A 159 7.83 15.49 4.17
CA ARG A 159 7.12 15.88 2.95
C ARG A 159 5.65 15.46 2.97
N ASP A 160 5.34 14.34 3.64
CA ASP A 160 3.99 13.82 3.80
C ASP A 160 3.76 13.47 5.29
N PRO A 161 2.82 14.12 5.99
CA PRO A 161 2.53 13.84 7.40
C PRO A 161 2.16 12.39 7.70
N THR A 162 1.68 11.63 6.71
CA THR A 162 1.33 10.21 6.87
C THR A 162 2.56 9.33 7.05
N PHE A 163 3.72 9.73 6.51
CA PHE A 163 4.96 8.93 6.60
C PHE A 163 5.43 8.76 8.04
N ALA A 164 5.28 9.79 8.89
CA ALA A 164 5.61 9.67 10.31
C ALA A 164 4.81 8.54 10.98
N LYS A 165 3.51 8.43 10.66
CA LYS A 165 2.65 7.38 11.20
C LYS A 165 3.04 5.99 10.69
N TYR A 166 3.45 5.87 9.42
CA TYR A 166 3.97 4.61 8.89
C TYR A 166 5.28 4.21 9.57
N MET A 167 6.21 5.15 9.73
CA MET A 167 7.49 4.91 10.41
C MET A 167 7.28 4.40 11.84
N ASP A 168 6.35 4.98 12.60
CA ASP A 168 6.01 4.52 13.94
C ASP A 168 5.48 3.06 13.94
N GLU A 169 4.63 2.69 12.98
CA GLU A 169 4.13 1.33 12.86
C GLU A 169 5.21 0.33 12.41
N ILE A 170 6.11 0.75 11.52
CA ILE A 170 7.26 -0.08 11.09
C ILE A 170 8.20 -0.33 12.28
N GLU A 171 8.51 0.69 13.07
CA GLU A 171 9.39 0.56 14.24
C GLU A 171 8.80 -0.40 15.30
N LYS A 172 7.48 -0.31 15.52
CA LYS A 172 6.74 -1.24 16.39
C LYS A 172 6.79 -2.67 15.88
N ARG A 173 6.46 -2.89 14.60
CA ARG A 173 6.08 -4.22 14.08
C ARG A 173 7.21 -4.96 13.37
N ALA A 174 8.03 -4.24 12.61
CA ALA A 174 9.10 -4.84 11.80
C ALA A 174 10.43 -4.84 12.55
N ILE A 175 10.74 -3.76 13.26
CA ILE A 175 11.97 -3.64 14.07
C ILE A 175 11.78 -4.24 15.47
N GLY A 176 10.56 -4.17 16.03
CA GLY A 176 10.20 -4.84 17.29
C GLY A 176 10.59 -4.05 18.56
N ARG A 177 10.74 -2.73 18.49
CA ARG A 177 11.25 -1.90 19.60
C ARG A 177 10.18 -1.23 20.46
N ILE A 178 8.98 -0.99 19.93
CA ILE A 178 7.93 -0.24 20.64
C ILE A 178 6.79 -1.19 21.03
N GLN A 179 6.65 -1.48 22.33
CA GLN A 179 5.53 -2.23 22.93
C GLN A 179 4.44 -1.28 23.49
N ARG A 180 3.99 -0.28 22.71
CA ARG A 180 2.80 0.51 23.11
C ARG A 180 1.55 -0.15 22.52
N PRO A 181 0.42 -0.21 23.26
CA PRO A 181 -0.83 -0.77 22.73
C PRO A 181 -1.22 -0.05 21.43
N SER A 182 -1.36 -0.78 20.32
CA SER A 182 -1.55 -0.17 19.00
C SER A 182 -3.03 -0.06 18.64
N THR A 183 -3.61 1.13 18.78
CA THR A 183 -4.85 1.52 18.09
C THR A 183 -4.56 2.01 16.64
N GLY A 184 -3.27 2.07 16.26
CA GLY A 184 -2.76 2.81 15.10
C GLY A 184 -3.05 2.22 13.71
N LEU A 185 -2.94 0.90 13.50
CA LEU A 185 -3.23 0.32 12.18
C LEU A 185 -4.69 0.44 11.80
N ALA A 186 -5.62 0.24 12.73
CA ALA A 186 -7.04 0.43 12.44
C ALA A 186 -7.33 1.88 12.02
N SER A 187 -6.68 2.87 12.65
CA SER A 187 -6.79 4.28 12.26
C SER A 187 -6.09 4.60 10.93
N LEU A 188 -4.92 4.03 10.67
CA LEU A 188 -4.18 4.22 9.41
C LEU A 188 -4.89 3.56 8.23
N PHE A 189 -5.34 2.33 8.42
CA PHE A 189 -6.20 1.65 7.47
C PHE A 189 -7.56 2.32 7.37
N SER A 190 -8.12 2.87 8.45
CA SER A 190 -9.33 3.68 8.34
C SER A 190 -9.09 4.96 7.55
N SER A 191 -7.89 5.55 7.57
CA SER A 191 -7.57 6.71 6.71
C SER A 191 -7.38 6.30 5.26
N LEU A 192 -6.75 5.15 5.00
CA LEU A 192 -6.60 4.57 3.67
C LEU A 192 -7.96 4.07 3.11
N MET A 193 -8.82 3.55 3.99
CA MET A 193 -10.19 3.11 3.70
C MET A 193 -11.22 4.24 3.73
N ALA A 194 -10.98 5.35 4.41
CA ALA A 194 -11.86 6.52 4.36
C ALA A 194 -11.81 7.13 2.96
N GLY A 195 -10.65 7.10 2.30
CA GLY A 195 -10.56 7.36 0.86
C GLY A 195 -11.30 6.32 0.00
N LEU A 196 -11.52 5.10 0.50
CA LEU A 196 -12.31 4.04 -0.16
C LEU A 196 -13.83 4.16 0.09
N THR A 197 -14.27 4.81 1.17
CA THR A 197 -15.69 4.97 1.52
C THR A 197 -16.23 6.38 1.28
N ALA A 198 -15.38 7.39 1.08
CA ALA A 198 -15.83 8.76 0.78
C ALA A 198 -16.59 8.85 -0.56
N ASP A 199 -16.31 7.94 -1.49
CA ASP A 199 -17.05 7.79 -2.75
C ASP A 199 -18.34 6.95 -2.61
N ASP A 200 -18.64 6.40 -1.42
CA ASP A 200 -19.87 5.61 -1.15
C ASP A 200 -21.06 6.49 -0.66
N GLU A 201 -20.80 7.77 -0.32
CA GLU A 201 -21.76 8.73 0.28
C GLU A 201 -22.19 9.89 -0.64
N ALA A 202 -21.76 9.89 -1.92
CA ALA A 202 -22.17 10.88 -2.93
C ALA A 202 -23.16 10.29 -3.95
#